data_AF-A0A937MV93-F1
#
_entry.id   AF-A0A937MV93-F1
#
_cell.length_a   1.000
_cell.length_b   1.000
_cell.length_c   1.000
_cell.angle_alpha   90.00
_cell.angle_beta   90.00
_cell.angle_gamma   90.00
#
_symmetry.space_group_name_H-M   'P 1'
#
loop_
_entity.id
_entity.type
_entity.pdbx_description
1 polymer ?
#
loop_
_entity_poly.entity_id
_entity_poly.type
_entity_poly.pdbx_seq_one_letter_code
_entity_poly.pdbx_strand_id
1 'polypeptide(L)'
;MIALGENNEEKLIYQAISTSVLFAWCFYSKNENAPDYHFVKNYSMYRSLLSSKKEDVDEEKNKEQKDWSDLLDNYGFGNCDDFDLELALAIEKKYLDKDRLLKLAKPLNIQFKNGQSQEAFHKVWENFHTSFQEKETDFSNRLIHSFNENMESLSALDLNGTVTILKELNMEDKANELIDPYIKMHEKKNIFDLGAYHFAGDIKDQVINQKFNQKFSETKEELDLRNVLIDMSKGGRWGEKESDKIASSTENDLYSVFMNPGDGELKEMINMCLGLQSRYPNNDNYKNVHATTIKALKKISEENPLNKIKLKYYGIKLDNQNPQ
;
A
#
# COMPACT_ATOMS: atom_id res chain seq x y z
N MET A 1 21.40 25.74 3.66
CA MET A 1 22.11 24.65 4.38
C MET A 1 21.78 24.59 5.88
N ILE A 2 21.96 25.67 6.65
CA ILE A 2 21.54 25.73 8.09
C ILE A 2 20.05 25.37 8.28
N ALA A 3 19.23 25.54 7.22
CA ALA A 3 17.81 25.23 7.25
C ALA A 3 17.46 23.73 7.30
N LEU A 4 18.25 22.83 6.71
CA LEU A 4 17.89 21.40 6.59
C LEU A 4 18.16 20.61 7.89
N GLY A 5 18.98 21.14 8.81
CA GLY A 5 19.31 20.48 10.08
C GLY A 5 20.41 19.41 9.96
N GLU A 6 20.80 18.85 11.10
CA GLU A 6 21.77 17.74 11.21
C GLU A 6 21.05 16.38 11.04
N ASN A 7 21.77 15.35 10.55
CA ASN A 7 21.31 13.97 10.28
C ASN A 7 20.48 13.74 9.00
N ASN A 8 20.70 14.51 7.93
CA ASN A 8 20.16 14.17 6.61
C ASN A 8 21.15 13.34 5.79
N GLU A 9 20.63 12.56 4.85
CA GLU A 9 21.41 11.83 3.86
C GLU A 9 22.21 12.80 2.99
N GLU A 10 23.46 12.45 2.69
CA GLU A 10 24.35 13.28 1.87
C GLU A 10 23.73 13.58 0.50
N LYS A 11 22.97 12.63 -0.07
CA LYS A 11 22.22 12.79 -1.32
C LYS A 11 21.23 13.96 -1.26
N LEU A 12 20.51 14.15 -0.15
CA LEU A 12 19.55 15.25 0.00
C LEU A 12 20.27 16.61 0.03
N ILE A 13 21.38 16.69 0.75
CA ILE A 13 22.19 17.91 0.85
C ILE A 13 22.79 18.24 -0.53
N TYR A 14 23.31 17.23 -1.22
CA TYR A 14 23.83 17.36 -2.57
C TYR A 14 22.76 17.87 -3.54
N GLN A 15 21.56 17.27 -3.55
CA GLN A 15 20.44 17.75 -4.36
C GLN A 15 20.12 19.21 -4.03
N ALA A 16 20.00 19.57 -2.76
CA ALA A 16 19.70 20.95 -2.37
C ALA A 16 20.74 21.97 -2.88
N ILE A 17 22.03 21.63 -2.82
CA ILE A 17 23.11 22.50 -3.31
C ILE A 17 23.09 22.56 -4.83
N SER A 18 23.10 21.40 -5.48
CA SER A 18 23.15 21.25 -6.93
C SER A 18 21.97 21.97 -7.60
N THR A 19 20.75 21.68 -7.15
CA THR A 19 19.52 22.32 -7.63
C THR A 19 19.54 23.83 -7.41
N SER A 20 19.99 24.30 -6.24
CA SER A 20 20.06 25.75 -5.97
C SER A 20 21.04 26.47 -6.89
N VAL A 21 22.20 25.86 -7.16
CA VAL A 21 23.21 26.41 -8.07
C VAL A 21 22.68 26.46 -9.49
N LEU A 22 22.07 25.37 -9.97
CA LEU A 22 21.48 25.28 -11.30
C LEU A 22 20.38 26.34 -11.49
N PHE A 23 19.40 26.42 -10.58
CA PHE A 23 18.32 27.39 -10.70
C PHE A 23 18.80 28.84 -10.53
N ALA A 24 19.80 29.09 -9.67
CA ALA A 24 20.38 30.43 -9.56
C ALA A 24 21.09 30.82 -10.87
N TRP A 25 21.82 29.89 -11.49
CA TRP A 25 22.44 30.11 -12.79
C TRP A 25 21.39 30.42 -13.87
N CYS A 26 20.38 29.56 -14.02
CA CYS A 26 19.32 29.76 -15.01
C CYS A 26 18.48 31.03 -14.76
N PHE A 27 18.24 31.41 -13.50
CA PHE A 27 17.40 32.56 -13.17
C PHE A 27 18.14 33.91 -13.29
N TYR A 28 19.41 33.96 -12.88
CA TYR A 28 20.18 35.21 -12.85
C TYR A 28 21.08 35.43 -14.07
N SER A 29 21.45 34.36 -14.78
CA SER A 29 22.27 34.47 -15.99
C SER A 29 21.46 35.05 -17.15
N LYS A 30 22.05 35.99 -17.88
CA LYS A 30 21.56 36.47 -19.19
C LYS A 30 22.38 35.93 -20.36
N ASN A 31 23.18 34.90 -20.12
CA ASN A 31 24.07 34.31 -21.11
C ASN A 31 23.31 33.29 -21.97
N GLU A 32 23.61 33.25 -23.28
CA GLU A 32 23.02 32.32 -24.26
C GLU A 32 23.25 30.84 -23.92
N ASN A 33 24.26 30.53 -23.10
CA ASN A 33 24.59 29.15 -22.73
C ASN A 33 23.77 28.59 -21.52
N ALA A 34 23.00 29.43 -20.82
CA ALA A 34 22.22 28.95 -19.67
C ALA A 34 20.89 28.35 -20.16
N PRO A 35 20.49 27.16 -19.67
CA PRO A 35 19.19 26.61 -19.97
C PRO A 35 18.06 27.56 -19.56
N ASP A 36 16.98 27.58 -20.35
CA ASP A 36 15.79 28.34 -19.98
C ASP A 36 15.23 27.89 -18.63
N TYR A 37 14.93 28.86 -17.78
CA TYR A 37 14.49 28.61 -16.41
C TYR A 37 13.17 27.82 -16.35
N HIS A 38 12.23 28.10 -17.26
CA HIS A 38 10.98 27.35 -17.33
C HIS A 38 11.17 25.93 -17.87
N PHE A 39 12.10 25.74 -18.81
CA PHE A 39 12.49 24.43 -19.30
C PHE A 39 13.01 23.55 -18.15
N VAL A 40 13.96 24.05 -17.34
CA VAL A 40 14.52 23.29 -16.20
C VAL A 40 13.44 22.91 -15.17
N LYS A 41 12.53 23.83 -14.83
CA LYS A 41 11.41 23.55 -13.90
C LYS A 41 10.46 22.45 -14.41
N ASN A 42 10.36 22.27 -15.71
CA ASN A 42 9.47 21.28 -16.34
C ASN A 42 10.24 20.10 -16.94
N TYR A 43 11.52 19.95 -16.60
CA TYR A 43 12.42 19.02 -17.28
C TYR A 43 11.93 17.56 -17.20
N SER A 44 11.35 17.13 -16.08
CA SER A 44 10.77 15.78 -15.93
C SER A 44 9.69 15.47 -16.97
N MET A 45 8.82 16.45 -17.23
CA MET A 45 7.78 16.34 -18.26
C MET A 45 8.41 16.28 -19.65
N TYR A 46 9.38 17.16 -19.93
CA TYR A 46 10.09 17.16 -21.21
C TYR A 46 10.82 15.84 -21.47
N ARG A 47 11.54 15.31 -20.47
CA ARG A 47 12.24 14.01 -20.54
C ARG A 47 11.26 12.86 -20.82
N SER A 48 10.10 12.87 -20.19
CA SER A 48 9.04 11.88 -20.44
C SER A 48 8.44 11.99 -21.84
N LEU A 49 8.37 13.20 -22.42
CA LEU A 49 7.85 13.40 -23.77
C LEU A 49 8.87 13.04 -24.84
N LEU A 50 10.16 13.31 -24.59
CA LEU A 50 11.27 12.93 -25.49
C LEU A 50 11.43 11.41 -25.61
N SER A 51 11.14 10.65 -24.57
CA SER A 51 11.13 9.18 -24.63
C SER A 51 9.91 8.62 -25.37
N SER A 52 8.82 9.38 -25.46
CA SER A 52 7.60 9.05 -26.23
C SER A 52 7.59 9.78 -27.58
N LYS A 53 8.33 9.27 -28.57
CA LYS A 53 8.45 9.87 -29.91
C LYS A 53 7.12 10.42 -30.49
N LYS A 54 7.07 11.74 -30.71
CA LYS A 54 6.38 12.39 -31.85
C LYS A 54 7.20 13.61 -32.28
N GLU A 55 7.95 13.41 -33.36
CA GLU A 55 8.64 14.45 -34.12
C GLU A 55 7.58 15.26 -34.86
N ASP A 56 7.22 16.45 -34.39
CA ASP A 56 6.43 17.43 -35.15
C ASP A 56 6.50 18.83 -34.47
N VAL A 57 7.71 19.36 -34.21
CA VAL A 57 7.91 20.80 -33.87
C VAL A 57 9.32 21.26 -34.29
N ASP A 58 9.37 22.47 -34.85
CA ASP A 58 10.51 23.40 -35.04
C ASP A 58 11.92 22.87 -34.72
N GLU A 59 12.70 22.57 -35.77
CA GLU A 59 14.02 21.89 -35.70
C GLU A 59 15.03 22.63 -34.81
N GLU A 60 15.02 23.96 -34.81
CA GLU A 60 16.01 24.78 -34.10
C GLU A 60 15.75 24.78 -32.58
N LYS A 61 14.47 24.90 -32.18
CA LYS A 61 14.04 24.80 -30.78
C LYS A 61 14.25 23.40 -30.22
N ASN A 62 14.08 22.38 -31.05
CA ASN A 62 14.33 20.98 -30.68
C ASN A 62 15.83 20.72 -30.45
N LYS A 63 16.71 21.36 -31.24
CA LYS A 63 18.16 21.27 -31.04
C LYS A 63 18.61 21.92 -29.73
N GLU A 64 18.15 23.14 -29.44
CA GLU A 64 18.51 23.85 -28.19
C GLU A 64 18.03 23.10 -26.94
N GLN A 65 16.79 22.59 -26.96
CA GLN A 65 16.26 21.77 -25.86
C GLN A 65 17.00 20.45 -25.68
N LYS A 66 17.51 19.87 -26.77
CA LYS A 66 18.36 18.67 -26.71
C LYS A 66 19.72 18.99 -26.10
N ASP A 67 20.36 20.09 -26.51
CA ASP A 67 21.64 20.54 -25.94
C ASP A 67 21.49 20.83 -24.43
N TRP A 68 20.38 21.45 -24.00
CA TRP A 68 20.07 21.63 -22.58
C TRP A 68 19.80 20.30 -21.87
N SER A 69 19.13 19.35 -22.52
CA SER A 69 18.89 18.04 -21.93
C SER A 69 20.19 17.29 -21.68
N ASP A 70 21.12 17.30 -22.64
CA ASP A 70 22.45 16.72 -22.51
C ASP A 70 23.26 17.43 -21.41
N LEU A 71 23.15 18.75 -21.30
CA LEU A 71 23.77 19.51 -20.22
C LEU A 71 23.23 19.09 -18.84
N LEU A 72 21.91 19.00 -18.69
CA LEU A 72 21.26 18.62 -17.43
C LEU A 72 21.60 17.18 -17.03
N ASP A 73 21.65 16.26 -17.99
CA ASP A 73 22.08 14.88 -17.77
C ASP A 73 23.54 14.80 -17.30
N ASN A 74 24.45 15.53 -17.96
CA ASN A 74 25.86 15.60 -17.55
C ASN A 74 26.06 16.29 -16.19
N TYR A 75 25.18 17.23 -15.85
CA TYR A 75 25.15 17.86 -14.53
C TYR A 75 24.58 16.93 -13.43
N GLY A 76 23.88 15.86 -13.82
CA GLY A 76 23.23 14.93 -12.91
C GLY A 76 21.82 15.36 -12.47
N PHE A 77 21.20 16.32 -13.16
CA PHE A 77 19.84 16.78 -12.88
C PHE A 77 18.83 16.01 -13.75
N GLY A 78 18.47 14.81 -13.30
CA GLY A 78 17.61 13.92 -14.08
C GLY A 78 16.10 14.15 -13.93
N ASN A 79 15.68 14.75 -12.83
CA ASN A 79 14.27 14.96 -12.45
C ASN A 79 14.16 16.25 -11.62
N CYS A 80 13.09 17.01 -11.82
CA CYS A 80 12.70 18.14 -10.98
C CYS A 80 11.48 17.73 -10.14
N ASP A 81 11.66 17.58 -8.83
CA ASP A 81 10.59 17.21 -7.89
C ASP A 81 10.03 18.42 -7.12
N ASP A 82 9.07 18.17 -6.22
CA ASP A 82 8.47 19.22 -5.39
C ASP A 82 9.49 19.93 -4.48
N PHE A 83 10.53 19.21 -4.03
CA PHE A 83 11.59 19.79 -3.22
C PHE A 83 12.46 20.75 -4.05
N ASP A 84 12.81 20.36 -5.28
CA ASP A 84 13.52 21.21 -6.23
C ASP A 84 12.72 22.46 -6.59
N LEU A 85 11.41 22.31 -6.81
CA LEU A 85 10.51 23.41 -7.10
C LEU A 85 10.40 24.40 -5.93
N GLU A 86 10.46 23.92 -4.68
CA GLU A 86 10.49 24.81 -3.51
C GLU A 86 11.79 25.64 -3.45
N LEU A 87 12.93 25.04 -3.80
CA LEU A 87 14.19 25.77 -3.93
C LEU A 87 14.14 26.80 -5.06
N ALA A 88 13.56 26.44 -6.20
CA ALA A 88 13.32 27.34 -7.32
C ALA A 88 12.45 28.54 -6.91
N LEU A 89 11.33 28.29 -6.20
CA LEU A 89 10.46 29.33 -5.66
C LEU A 89 11.18 30.26 -4.68
N ALA A 90 12.07 29.71 -3.85
CA ALA A 90 12.86 30.52 -2.92
C ALA A 90 13.79 31.49 -3.65
N ILE A 91 14.36 31.08 -4.78
CA ILE A 91 15.18 31.93 -5.66
C ILE A 91 14.34 33.03 -6.30
N GLU A 92 13.17 32.68 -6.86
CA GLU A 92 12.23 33.64 -7.47
C GLU A 92 11.78 34.71 -6.48
N LYS A 93 11.37 34.29 -5.28
CA LYS A 93 10.83 35.17 -4.23
C LYS A 93 11.92 35.85 -3.39
N LYS A 94 13.18 35.43 -3.54
CA LYS A 94 14.32 35.86 -2.71
C LYS A 94 14.09 35.63 -1.21
N TYR A 95 13.24 34.65 -0.88
CA TYR A 95 12.83 34.31 0.47
C TYR A 95 12.56 32.81 0.53
N LEU A 96 13.11 32.14 1.55
CA LEU A 96 12.94 30.71 1.76
C LEU A 96 11.88 30.44 2.83
N ASP A 97 10.82 29.72 2.46
CA ASP A 97 9.89 29.13 3.43
C ASP A 97 10.53 27.86 4.02
N LYS A 98 11.17 28.02 5.18
CA LYS A 98 11.89 26.94 5.86
C LYS A 98 10.97 25.80 6.27
N ASP A 99 9.75 26.10 6.72
CA ASP A 99 8.83 25.07 7.23
C ASP A 99 8.30 24.21 6.09
N ARG A 100 7.97 24.83 4.95
CA ARG A 100 7.58 24.11 3.74
C ARG A 100 8.72 23.26 3.20
N LEU A 101 9.94 23.80 3.12
CA LEU A 101 11.11 23.05 2.66
C LEU A 101 11.37 21.81 3.54
N LEU A 102 11.34 21.97 4.86
CA LEU A 102 11.53 20.86 5.81
C LEU A 102 10.44 19.79 5.70
N LYS A 103 9.21 20.20 5.40
CA LYS A 103 8.10 19.26 5.18
C LYS A 103 8.32 18.38 3.95
N LEU A 104 8.91 18.93 2.89
CA LEU A 104 9.26 18.20 1.66
C LEU A 104 10.55 17.38 1.82
N ALA A 105 11.53 17.90 2.57
CA ALA A 105 12.80 17.25 2.83
C ALA A 105 12.65 15.92 3.59
N LYS A 106 11.75 15.86 4.59
CA LYS A 106 11.57 14.67 5.45
C LYS A 106 11.24 13.38 4.68
N PRO A 107 10.16 13.31 3.87
CA PRO A 107 9.85 12.10 3.12
C PRO A 107 10.93 11.75 2.08
N LEU A 108 11.55 12.76 1.45
CA LEU A 108 12.64 12.55 0.49
C LEU A 108 13.91 11.99 1.15
N ASN A 109 14.24 12.45 2.36
CA ASN A 109 15.34 11.90 3.15
C ASN A 109 15.11 10.42 3.49
N ILE A 110 13.89 10.08 3.90
CA ILE A 110 13.49 8.69 4.18
C ILE A 110 13.62 7.84 2.91
N GLN A 111 13.20 8.37 1.75
CA GLN A 111 13.36 7.68 0.47
C GLN A 111 14.83 7.41 0.14
N PHE A 112 15.72 8.40 0.29
CA PHE A 112 17.15 8.20 0.04
C PHE A 112 17.77 7.19 0.99
N LYS A 113 17.43 7.27 2.28
CA LYS A 113 17.90 6.30 3.28
C LYS A 113 17.45 4.89 2.94
N ASN A 114 16.17 4.71 2.60
CA ASN A 114 15.63 3.42 2.21
C ASN A 114 16.29 2.89 0.93
N GLY A 115 16.52 3.74 -0.07
CA GLY A 115 17.20 3.36 -1.30
C GLY A 115 18.65 2.92 -1.07
N GLN A 116 19.40 3.61 -0.20
CA GLN A 116 20.78 3.26 0.13
C GLN A 116 20.85 1.94 0.91
N SER A 117 19.90 1.74 1.82
CA SER A 117 19.72 0.49 2.58
C SER A 117 19.39 -0.70 1.66
N GLN A 118 18.47 -0.53 0.71
CA GLN A 118 18.16 -1.54 -0.31
C GLN A 118 19.36 -1.83 -1.23
N GLU A 119 20.07 -0.79 -1.68
CA GLU A 119 21.27 -0.93 -2.52
C GLU A 119 22.36 -1.73 -1.81
N ALA A 120 22.59 -1.46 -0.52
CA ALA A 120 23.55 -2.20 0.29
C ALA A 120 23.20 -3.69 0.40
N PHE A 121 21.91 -4.02 0.51
CA PHE A 121 21.43 -5.40 0.50
C PHE A 121 21.57 -6.06 -0.87
N HIS A 122 21.15 -5.40 -1.96
CA HIS A 122 21.23 -5.94 -3.32
C HIS A 122 22.66 -6.15 -3.82
N LYS A 123 23.64 -5.37 -3.34
CA LYS A 123 25.07 -5.63 -3.60
C LYS A 123 25.54 -7.01 -3.13
N VAL A 124 24.93 -7.57 -2.08
CA VAL A 124 25.24 -8.94 -1.65
C VAL A 124 24.82 -9.96 -2.72
N TRP A 125 23.67 -9.73 -3.36
CA TRP A 125 23.16 -10.56 -4.45
C TRP A 125 23.92 -10.36 -5.76
N GLU A 126 24.41 -9.16 -6.05
CA GLU A 126 25.25 -8.89 -7.22
C GLU A 126 26.50 -9.78 -7.21
N ASN A 127 27.18 -9.90 -6.06
CA ASN A 127 28.35 -10.77 -5.91
C ASN A 127 28.01 -12.25 -6.16
N PHE A 128 26.86 -12.71 -5.67
CA PHE A 128 26.36 -14.06 -5.91
C PHE A 128 26.13 -14.34 -7.39
N HIS A 129 25.64 -13.36 -8.15
CA HIS A 129 25.39 -13.52 -9.59
C HIS A 129 26.64 -13.35 -10.46
N THR A 130 27.71 -12.76 -9.95
CA THR A 130 28.89 -12.38 -10.74
C THR A 130 30.12 -13.28 -10.50
N SER A 131 30.11 -14.14 -9.47
CA SER A 131 31.26 -14.99 -9.14
C SER A 131 30.88 -16.35 -8.56
N PHE A 132 31.63 -17.40 -8.94
CA PHE A 132 31.56 -18.75 -8.36
C PHE A 132 32.63 -19.02 -7.28
N GLN A 133 33.47 -18.02 -6.96
CA GLN A 133 34.61 -18.21 -6.06
C GLN A 133 34.24 -18.07 -4.57
N GLU A 134 33.07 -17.52 -4.29
CA GLU A 134 32.64 -17.24 -2.93
C GLU A 134 32.28 -18.54 -2.17
N LYS A 135 32.72 -18.62 -0.90
CA LYS A 135 32.34 -19.74 -0.04
C LYS A 135 30.94 -19.54 0.50
N GLU A 136 30.19 -20.64 0.58
CA GLU A 136 28.83 -20.69 1.12
C GLU A 136 28.68 -20.00 2.49
N THR A 137 29.62 -20.25 3.40
CA THR A 137 29.63 -19.65 4.76
C THR A 137 29.82 -18.14 4.73
N ASP A 138 30.63 -17.64 3.81
CA ASP A 138 30.92 -16.22 3.69
C ASP A 138 29.71 -15.49 3.10
N PHE A 139 29.10 -16.08 2.06
CA PHE A 139 27.87 -15.59 1.44
C PHE A 139 26.71 -15.53 2.43
N SER A 140 26.38 -16.66 3.06
CA SER A 140 25.25 -16.75 3.98
C SER A 140 25.39 -15.80 5.18
N ASN A 141 26.58 -15.65 5.75
CA ASN A 141 26.82 -14.71 6.84
C ASN A 141 26.64 -13.25 6.39
N ARG A 142 27.15 -12.88 5.21
CA ARG A 142 26.96 -11.53 4.66
C ARG A 142 25.51 -11.24 4.33
N LEU A 143 24.80 -12.20 3.76
CA LEU A 143 23.39 -12.08 3.43
C LEU A 143 22.54 -11.88 4.69
N ILE A 144 22.70 -12.72 5.71
CA ILE A 144 21.98 -12.61 6.98
C ILE A 144 22.30 -11.29 7.68
N HIS A 145 23.57 -10.90 7.73
CA HIS A 145 23.98 -9.65 8.34
C HIS A 145 23.35 -8.45 7.62
N SER A 146 23.48 -8.39 6.29
CA SER A 146 22.93 -7.30 5.48
C SER A 146 21.39 -7.25 5.54
N PHE A 147 20.72 -8.40 5.58
CA PHE A 147 19.26 -8.46 5.76
C PHE A 147 18.83 -7.81 7.08
N ASN A 148 19.50 -8.15 8.18
CA ASN A 148 19.17 -7.62 9.50
C ASN A 148 19.42 -6.12 9.61
N GLU A 149 20.52 -5.60 9.05
CA GLU A 149 20.83 -4.16 9.07
C GLU A 149 19.84 -3.32 8.25
N ASN A 150 19.30 -3.89 7.16
CA ASN A 150 18.51 -3.14 6.18
C ASN A 150 17.01 -3.46 6.23
N MET A 151 16.58 -4.36 7.13
CA MET A 151 15.26 -5.00 7.19
C MET A 151 14.06 -4.05 7.06
N GLU A 152 14.12 -2.85 7.66
CA GLU A 152 13.04 -1.85 7.65
C GLU A 152 12.68 -1.39 6.23
N SER A 153 13.66 -1.40 5.33
CA SER A 153 13.54 -0.96 3.94
C SER A 153 13.23 -2.09 2.95
N LEU A 154 13.45 -3.35 3.36
CA LEU A 154 13.31 -4.51 2.48
C LEU A 154 11.85 -4.89 2.25
N SER A 155 11.59 -5.49 1.08
CA SER A 155 10.27 -5.96 0.66
C SER A 155 9.99 -7.41 1.07
N ALA A 156 8.73 -7.82 0.92
CA ALA A 156 8.31 -9.21 1.12
C ALA A 156 9.04 -10.19 0.17
N LEU A 157 9.40 -9.72 -1.03
CA LEU A 157 10.19 -10.51 -1.98
C LEU A 157 11.64 -10.68 -1.53
N ASP A 158 12.24 -9.63 -0.96
CA ASP A 158 13.60 -9.71 -0.42
C ASP A 158 13.68 -10.74 0.72
N LEU A 159 12.67 -10.76 1.61
CA LEU A 159 12.54 -11.81 2.63
C LEU A 159 12.42 -13.19 1.98
N ASN A 160 11.50 -13.37 1.03
CA ASN A 160 11.28 -14.66 0.39
C ASN A 160 12.53 -15.19 -0.32
N GLY A 161 13.23 -14.34 -1.08
CA GLY A 161 14.49 -14.71 -1.73
C GLY A 161 15.57 -15.12 -0.72
N THR A 162 15.70 -14.36 0.37
CA THR A 162 16.65 -14.66 1.45
C THR A 162 16.34 -15.98 2.15
N VAL A 163 15.08 -16.21 2.52
CA VAL A 163 14.65 -17.46 3.17
C VAL A 163 14.83 -18.64 2.24
N THR A 164 14.49 -18.50 0.96
CA THR A 164 14.62 -19.57 -0.03
C THR A 164 16.07 -20.00 -0.19
N ILE A 165 17.00 -19.05 -0.44
CA ILE A 165 18.41 -19.42 -0.63
C ILE A 165 19.02 -20.03 0.63
N LEU A 166 18.68 -19.52 1.83
CA LEU A 166 19.19 -20.10 3.08
C LEU A 166 18.69 -21.53 3.29
N LYS A 167 17.43 -21.82 2.92
CA LYS A 167 16.91 -23.20 2.96
C LYS A 167 17.59 -24.10 1.93
N GLU A 168 17.86 -23.62 0.72
CA GLU A 168 18.62 -24.36 -0.30
C GLU A 168 20.06 -24.68 0.15
N LEU A 169 20.65 -23.82 0.99
CA LEU A 169 21.94 -24.05 1.66
C LEU A 169 21.83 -24.92 2.93
N ASN A 170 20.69 -25.56 3.19
CA ASN A 170 20.43 -26.37 4.39
C ASN A 170 20.53 -25.59 5.72
N MET A 171 20.28 -24.28 5.69
CA MET A 171 20.31 -23.39 6.87
C MET A 171 18.89 -23.02 7.34
N GLU A 172 18.01 -24.01 7.44
CA GLU A 172 16.57 -23.79 7.70
C GLU A 172 16.28 -23.06 9.01
N ASP A 173 17.02 -23.36 10.08
CA ASP A 173 16.87 -22.67 11.38
C ASP A 173 17.12 -21.16 11.22
N LYS A 174 18.25 -20.79 10.62
CA LYS A 174 18.58 -19.37 10.37
C LYS A 174 17.59 -18.70 9.43
N ALA A 175 17.10 -19.41 8.42
CA ALA A 175 16.11 -18.88 7.49
C ALA A 175 14.80 -18.53 8.22
N ASN A 176 14.31 -19.43 9.07
CA ASN A 176 13.08 -19.23 9.82
C ASN A 176 13.20 -18.15 10.90
N GLU A 177 14.39 -17.98 11.50
CA GLU A 177 14.69 -16.91 12.47
C GLU A 177 14.51 -15.49 11.91
N LEU A 178 14.61 -15.28 10.58
CA LEU A 178 14.46 -13.96 9.96
C LEU A 178 13.00 -13.49 9.84
N ILE A 179 12.04 -14.42 9.86
CA ILE A 179 10.64 -14.14 9.48
C ILE A 179 9.92 -13.30 10.54
N ASP A 180 10.03 -13.66 11.83
CA ASP A 180 9.33 -12.94 12.90
C ASP A 180 9.85 -11.51 13.13
N PRO A 181 11.17 -11.28 13.15
CA PRO A 181 11.72 -9.92 13.20
C PRO A 181 11.21 -9.06 12.04
N TYR A 182 11.16 -9.61 10.82
CA TYR A 182 10.63 -8.91 9.66
C TYR A 182 9.15 -8.52 9.85
N ILE A 183 8.30 -9.47 10.24
CA ILE A 183 6.87 -9.18 10.49
C ILE A 183 6.70 -8.10 11.55
N LYS A 184 7.48 -8.16 12.63
CA LYS A 184 7.45 -7.17 13.70
C LYS A 184 7.87 -5.79 13.21
N MET A 185 8.95 -5.71 12.42
CA MET A 185 9.46 -4.45 11.87
C MET A 185 8.43 -3.76 10.97
N HIS A 186 7.65 -4.54 10.22
CA HIS A 186 6.68 -4.02 9.26
C HIS A 186 5.22 -4.07 9.75
N GLU A 187 4.98 -4.27 11.06
CA GLU A 187 3.64 -4.50 11.62
C GLU A 187 2.61 -3.40 11.28
N LYS A 188 3.08 -2.16 11.11
CA LYS A 188 2.26 -0.97 10.84
C LYS A 188 2.03 -0.73 9.35
N LYS A 189 2.65 -1.53 8.49
CA LYS A 189 2.51 -1.44 7.04
C LYS A 189 1.50 -2.49 6.57
N ASN A 190 0.64 -2.12 5.62
CA ASN A 190 -0.33 -3.03 5.03
C ASN A 190 0.33 -3.93 3.94
N ILE A 191 1.44 -4.60 4.28
CA ILE A 191 2.22 -5.40 3.33
C ILE A 191 1.95 -6.91 3.45
N PHE A 192 1.15 -7.33 4.44
CA PHE A 192 0.86 -8.74 4.70
C PHE A 192 -0.39 -9.25 3.97
N ASP A 193 -1.16 -8.36 3.32
CA ASP A 193 -2.26 -8.75 2.42
C ASP A 193 -1.70 -9.34 1.12
N LEU A 194 -1.38 -10.63 1.14
CA LEU A 194 -0.91 -11.35 -0.05
C LEU A 194 -1.98 -11.39 -1.17
N GLY A 195 -3.26 -11.21 -0.86
CA GLY A 195 -4.31 -11.15 -1.88
C GLY A 195 -4.28 -9.85 -2.68
N ALA A 196 -3.85 -8.75 -2.07
CA ALA A 196 -3.68 -7.44 -2.72
C ALA A 196 -2.26 -7.21 -3.26
N TYR A 197 -1.30 -8.06 -2.91
CA TYR A 197 0.10 -7.89 -3.30
C TYR A 197 0.37 -8.44 -4.71
N HIS A 198 0.83 -7.56 -5.60
CA HIS A 198 1.04 -7.88 -7.02
C HIS A 198 1.97 -9.08 -7.27
N PHE A 199 2.97 -9.29 -6.40
CA PHE A 199 3.97 -10.36 -6.52
C PHE A 199 3.74 -11.52 -5.55
N ALA A 200 2.52 -11.71 -5.03
CA ALA A 200 2.24 -12.78 -4.08
C ALA A 200 2.54 -14.18 -4.62
N GLY A 201 2.38 -14.40 -5.94
CA GLY A 201 2.70 -15.68 -6.59
C GLY A 201 4.18 -16.09 -6.51
N ASP A 202 5.08 -15.14 -6.25
CA ASP A 202 6.51 -15.39 -6.12
C ASP A 202 6.91 -15.78 -4.68
N ILE A 203 6.03 -15.55 -3.71
CA ILE A 203 6.24 -15.91 -2.29
C ILE A 203 5.78 -17.35 -2.09
N LYS A 204 6.71 -18.30 -2.23
CA LYS A 204 6.41 -19.74 -2.21
C LYS A 204 6.73 -20.42 -0.89
N ASP A 205 7.52 -19.77 -0.02
CA ASP A 205 7.84 -20.34 1.28
C ASP A 205 6.58 -20.50 2.14
N GLN A 206 6.36 -21.72 2.65
CA GLN A 206 5.15 -22.04 3.39
C GLN A 206 5.08 -21.33 4.74
N VAL A 207 6.23 -21.14 5.41
CA VAL A 207 6.29 -20.49 6.73
C VAL A 207 5.99 -19.00 6.58
N ILE A 208 6.54 -18.34 5.55
CA ILE A 208 6.22 -16.95 5.21
C ILE A 208 4.73 -16.81 4.94
N ASN A 209 4.17 -17.62 4.05
CA ASN A 209 2.75 -17.57 3.69
C ASN A 209 1.84 -17.73 4.91
N GLN A 210 2.12 -18.71 5.77
CA GLN A 210 1.35 -18.95 6.98
C GLN A 210 1.42 -17.74 7.93
N LYS A 211 2.62 -17.23 8.21
CA LYS A 211 2.80 -16.12 9.16
C LYS A 211 2.26 -14.80 8.62
N PHE A 212 2.37 -14.52 7.33
CA PHE A 212 1.78 -13.32 6.72
C PHE A 212 0.26 -13.38 6.76
N ASN A 213 -0.34 -14.51 6.40
CA ASN A 213 -1.79 -14.68 6.48
C ASN A 213 -2.32 -14.57 7.92
N GLN A 214 -1.58 -15.12 8.89
CA GLN A 214 -1.90 -14.95 10.30
C GLN A 214 -1.85 -13.47 10.70
N LYS A 215 -0.73 -12.78 10.42
CA LYS A 215 -0.57 -11.36 10.75
C LYS A 215 -1.62 -10.48 10.07
N PHE A 216 -1.92 -10.76 8.81
CA PHE A 216 -2.98 -10.09 8.07
C PHE A 216 -4.33 -10.29 8.73
N SER A 217 -4.65 -11.53 9.17
CA SER A 217 -5.90 -11.82 9.87
C SER A 217 -6.01 -11.11 11.23
N GLU A 218 -4.89 -10.94 11.94
CA GLU A 218 -4.83 -10.20 13.22
C GLU A 218 -4.96 -8.68 13.04
N THR A 219 -4.54 -8.15 11.89
CA THR A 219 -4.53 -6.71 11.58
C THR A 219 -5.72 -6.26 10.75
N LYS A 220 -6.47 -7.20 10.17
CA LYS A 220 -7.73 -6.94 9.48
C LYS A 220 -8.71 -6.39 10.52
N GLU A 221 -9.07 -5.12 10.39
CA GLU A 221 -10.24 -4.58 11.09
C GLU A 221 -11.39 -5.56 10.86
N GLU A 222 -11.89 -6.14 11.95
CA GLU A 222 -12.99 -7.08 11.86
C GLU A 222 -14.16 -6.32 11.23
N LEU A 223 -14.57 -6.71 10.01
CA LEU A 223 -15.73 -6.11 9.37
C LEU A 223 -16.90 -6.21 10.34
N ASP A 224 -17.38 -5.07 10.82
CA ASP A 224 -18.51 -4.99 11.73
C ASP A 224 -19.78 -5.41 10.97
N LEU A 225 -20.42 -6.49 11.41
CA LEU A 225 -21.59 -7.06 10.73
C LEU A 225 -22.72 -6.02 10.59
N ARG A 226 -22.87 -5.12 11.57
CA ARG A 226 -23.86 -4.05 11.50
C ARG A 226 -23.56 -3.11 10.33
N ASN A 227 -22.34 -2.58 10.23
CA ASN A 227 -21.96 -1.70 9.12
C ASN A 227 -22.13 -2.37 7.75
N VAL A 228 -21.72 -3.64 7.62
CA VAL A 228 -21.93 -4.41 6.38
C VAL A 228 -23.42 -4.49 6.02
N LEU A 229 -24.29 -4.78 6.98
CA LEU A 229 -25.74 -4.85 6.74
C LEU A 229 -26.36 -3.49 6.41
N ILE A 230 -25.88 -2.40 7.03
CA ILE A 230 -26.31 -1.02 6.70
C ILE A 230 -26.00 -0.71 5.24
N ASP A 231 -24.76 -0.95 4.81
CA ASP A 231 -24.33 -0.62 3.45
C ASP A 231 -25.04 -1.47 2.39
N MET A 232 -25.20 -2.76 2.65
CA MET A 232 -25.95 -3.66 1.75
C MET A 232 -27.44 -3.29 1.66
N SER A 233 -28.05 -2.91 2.78
CA SER A 233 -29.47 -2.53 2.80
C SER A 233 -29.77 -1.28 1.96
N LYS A 234 -28.81 -0.36 1.85
CA LYS A 234 -28.88 0.86 1.04
C LYS A 234 -28.62 0.62 -0.46
N GLY A 235 -28.37 -0.61 -0.88
CA GLY A 235 -28.10 -0.95 -2.27
C GLY A 235 -26.69 -0.58 -2.75
N GLY A 236 -25.73 -0.41 -1.83
CA GLY A 236 -24.32 -0.25 -2.19
C GLY A 236 -23.80 -1.46 -2.97
N ARG A 237 -22.70 -1.29 -3.73
CA ARG A 237 -21.97 -2.45 -4.28
C ARG A 237 -21.15 -3.07 -3.15
N TRP A 238 -21.36 -4.35 -2.88
CA TRP A 238 -20.58 -5.12 -1.91
C TRP A 238 -19.73 -6.18 -2.62
N GLY A 239 -18.59 -6.53 -2.03
CA GLY A 239 -17.62 -7.49 -2.56
C GLY A 239 -17.69 -8.85 -1.86
N GLU A 240 -16.65 -9.66 -2.10
CA GLU A 240 -16.51 -11.00 -1.53
C GLU A 240 -16.37 -10.96 0.00
N LYS A 241 -15.68 -9.93 0.54
CA LYS A 241 -15.45 -9.80 1.99
C LYS A 241 -16.74 -9.56 2.79
N GLU A 242 -17.62 -8.69 2.30
CA GLU A 242 -18.95 -8.45 2.89
C GLU A 242 -19.84 -9.68 2.78
N SER A 243 -19.75 -10.37 1.65
CA SER A 243 -20.45 -11.63 1.38
C SER A 243 -20.06 -12.70 2.41
N ASP A 244 -18.76 -12.87 2.65
CA ASP A 244 -18.21 -13.83 3.62
C ASP A 244 -18.58 -13.47 5.06
N LYS A 245 -18.54 -12.18 5.45
CA LYS A 245 -18.91 -11.75 6.81
C LYS A 245 -20.37 -12.07 7.12
N ILE A 246 -21.29 -11.83 6.18
CA ILE A 246 -22.70 -12.17 6.39
C ILE A 246 -22.92 -13.68 6.32
N ALA A 247 -22.28 -14.38 5.38
CA ALA A 247 -22.36 -15.83 5.27
C ALA A 247 -21.92 -16.58 6.54
N SER A 248 -20.91 -16.05 7.23
CA SER A 248 -20.38 -16.61 8.47
C SER A 248 -21.11 -16.15 9.73
N SER A 249 -22.09 -15.24 9.62
CA SER A 249 -22.84 -14.73 10.78
C SER A 249 -23.64 -15.83 11.48
N THR A 250 -23.58 -15.81 12.81
CA THR A 250 -24.33 -16.73 13.67
C THR A 250 -25.69 -16.15 14.03
N GLU A 251 -26.54 -16.99 14.61
CA GLU A 251 -27.84 -16.57 15.16
C GLU A 251 -27.69 -15.45 16.21
N ASN A 252 -26.65 -15.54 17.07
CA ASN A 252 -26.39 -14.55 18.11
C ASN A 252 -25.88 -13.22 17.53
N ASP A 253 -25.13 -13.27 16.42
CA ASP A 253 -24.64 -12.05 15.76
C ASP A 253 -25.81 -11.27 15.16
N LEU A 254 -26.66 -11.92 14.38
CA LEU A 254 -27.86 -11.31 13.80
C LEU A 254 -28.85 -10.85 14.87
N TYR A 255 -29.04 -11.65 15.94
CA TYR A 255 -29.82 -11.24 17.10
C TYR A 255 -29.32 -9.92 17.70
N SER A 256 -28.01 -9.82 17.93
CA SER A 256 -27.39 -8.65 18.55
C SER A 256 -27.54 -7.40 17.68
N VAL A 257 -27.36 -7.56 16.36
CA VAL A 257 -27.55 -6.47 15.39
C VAL A 257 -29.01 -6.02 15.34
N PHE A 258 -29.99 -6.94 15.33
CA PHE A 258 -31.41 -6.57 15.25
C PHE A 258 -31.95 -5.96 16.55
N MET A 259 -31.42 -6.37 17.70
CA MET A 259 -31.77 -5.77 19.00
C MET A 259 -31.18 -4.37 19.17
N ASN A 260 -30.06 -4.08 18.49
CA ASN A 260 -29.41 -2.78 18.51
C ASN A 260 -28.91 -2.38 17.11
N PRO A 261 -29.80 -1.89 16.23
CA PRO A 261 -29.48 -1.60 14.83
C PRO A 261 -28.58 -0.36 14.65
N GLY A 262 -28.36 0.43 15.71
CA GLY A 262 -27.62 1.70 15.62
C GLY A 262 -28.31 2.67 14.66
N ASP A 263 -27.53 3.23 13.72
CA ASP A 263 -28.02 4.16 12.68
C ASP A 263 -28.67 3.45 11.47
N GLY A 264 -28.73 2.11 11.50
CA GLY A 264 -29.36 1.31 10.45
C GLY A 264 -30.88 1.25 10.57
N GLU A 265 -31.58 1.21 9.44
CA GLU A 265 -33.01 0.93 9.44
C GLU A 265 -33.25 -0.57 9.62
N LEU A 266 -33.74 -0.96 10.82
CA LEU A 266 -33.98 -2.35 11.19
C LEU A 266 -34.77 -3.14 10.13
N LYS A 267 -35.81 -2.53 9.55
CA LYS A 267 -36.65 -3.16 8.53
C LYS A 267 -35.85 -3.49 7.26
N GLU A 268 -34.99 -2.58 6.83
CA GLU A 268 -34.19 -2.75 5.62
C GLU A 268 -33.12 -3.82 5.82
N MET A 269 -32.47 -3.84 6.98
CA MET A 269 -31.48 -4.87 7.34
C MET A 269 -32.11 -6.27 7.37
N ILE A 270 -33.29 -6.42 7.98
CA ILE A 270 -33.99 -7.71 8.01
C ILE A 270 -34.40 -8.13 6.58
N ASN A 271 -34.96 -7.23 5.79
CA ASN A 271 -35.37 -7.52 4.42
C ASN A 271 -34.18 -7.85 3.51
N MET A 272 -33.02 -7.25 3.77
CA MET A 272 -31.77 -7.57 3.08
C MET A 272 -31.40 -9.04 3.35
N CYS A 273 -31.28 -9.44 4.61
CA CYS A 273 -30.95 -10.82 4.97
C CYS A 273 -31.97 -11.84 4.43
N LEU A 274 -33.28 -11.55 4.54
CA LEU A 274 -34.32 -12.45 4.05
C LEU A 274 -34.38 -12.50 2.51
N GLY A 275 -34.05 -11.40 1.83
CA GLY A 275 -34.10 -11.32 0.37
C GLY A 275 -32.92 -12.01 -0.34
N LEU A 276 -31.83 -12.32 0.37
CA LEU A 276 -30.62 -12.90 -0.21
C LEU A 276 -30.88 -14.23 -0.94
N GLN A 277 -31.68 -15.12 -0.35
CA GLN A 277 -32.02 -16.41 -0.97
C GLN A 277 -32.73 -16.23 -2.33
N SER A 278 -33.67 -15.29 -2.43
CA SER A 278 -34.40 -15.04 -3.67
C SER A 278 -33.55 -14.33 -4.73
N ARG A 279 -32.67 -13.41 -4.32
CA ARG A 279 -31.77 -12.69 -5.23
C ARG A 279 -30.64 -13.57 -5.77
N TYR A 280 -30.20 -14.54 -4.98
CA TYR A 280 -29.08 -15.42 -5.29
C TYR A 280 -29.41 -16.90 -5.03
N PRO A 281 -30.33 -17.49 -5.81
CA PRO A 281 -30.87 -18.83 -5.53
C PRO A 281 -29.83 -19.97 -5.61
N ASN A 282 -28.72 -19.74 -6.31
CA ASN A 282 -27.65 -20.73 -6.50
C ASN A 282 -26.52 -20.61 -5.46
N ASN A 283 -26.62 -19.72 -4.48
CA ASN A 283 -25.60 -19.53 -3.45
C ASN A 283 -26.08 -20.14 -2.12
N ASP A 284 -25.48 -21.26 -1.73
CA ASP A 284 -25.88 -22.00 -0.51
C ASP A 284 -25.57 -21.24 0.78
N ASN A 285 -24.51 -20.41 0.79
CA ASN A 285 -24.21 -19.54 1.93
C ASN A 285 -25.35 -18.55 2.18
N TYR A 286 -25.92 -17.97 1.13
CA TYR A 286 -27.05 -17.04 1.26
C TYR A 286 -28.37 -17.71 1.64
N LYS A 287 -28.56 -18.99 1.30
CA LYS A 287 -29.67 -19.78 1.87
C LYS A 287 -29.50 -19.98 3.37
N ASN A 288 -28.27 -20.24 3.82
CA ASN A 288 -27.97 -20.37 5.24
C ASN A 288 -28.21 -19.06 6.00
N VAL A 289 -27.82 -17.91 5.43
CA VAL A 289 -28.11 -16.60 6.02
C VAL A 289 -29.60 -16.39 6.24
N HIS A 290 -30.44 -16.71 5.25
CA HIS A 290 -31.90 -16.64 5.40
C HIS A 290 -32.38 -17.51 6.57
N ALA A 291 -31.94 -18.77 6.64
CA ALA A 291 -32.31 -19.68 7.72
C ALA A 291 -31.87 -19.19 9.11
N THR A 292 -30.63 -18.70 9.24
CA THR A 292 -30.08 -18.13 10.47
C THR A 292 -30.85 -16.86 10.89
N THR A 293 -31.21 -16.02 9.92
CA THR A 293 -32.05 -14.82 10.16
C THR A 293 -33.39 -15.21 10.75
N ILE A 294 -34.07 -16.22 10.20
CA ILE A 294 -35.35 -16.70 10.74
C ILE A 294 -35.20 -17.20 12.19
N LYS A 295 -34.11 -17.92 12.51
CA LYS A 295 -33.85 -18.36 13.90
C LYS A 295 -33.68 -17.20 14.86
N ALA A 296 -32.87 -16.19 14.48
CA ALA A 296 -32.65 -15.00 15.30
C ALA A 296 -33.96 -14.23 15.54
N LEU A 297 -34.80 -14.07 14.51
CA LEU A 297 -36.09 -13.41 14.64
C LEU A 297 -37.08 -14.21 15.49
N LYS A 298 -37.07 -15.55 15.41
CA LYS A 298 -37.87 -16.41 16.31
C LYS A 298 -37.47 -16.19 17.76
N LYS A 299 -36.18 -16.22 18.05
CA LYS A 299 -35.62 -15.93 19.39
C LYS A 299 -36.09 -14.56 19.90
N ILE A 300 -35.97 -13.50 19.10
CA ILE A 300 -36.46 -12.15 19.45
C ILE A 300 -37.98 -12.14 19.72
N SER A 301 -38.75 -12.89 18.95
CA SER A 301 -40.22 -12.97 19.08
C SER A 301 -40.68 -13.62 20.39
N GLU A 302 -39.87 -14.52 20.95
CA GLU A 302 -40.16 -15.29 22.15
C GLU A 302 -39.86 -14.51 23.44
N GLU A 303 -39.07 -13.44 23.37
CA GLU A 303 -38.70 -12.65 24.55
C GLU A 303 -39.86 -11.88 25.16
N ASN A 304 -40.74 -11.31 24.33
CA ASN A 304 -41.93 -10.61 24.81
C ASN A 304 -43.02 -10.48 23.72
N PRO A 305 -44.30 -10.31 24.12
CA PRO A 305 -45.42 -10.19 23.18
C PRO A 305 -45.31 -9.00 22.21
N LEU A 306 -44.66 -7.91 22.62
CA LEU A 306 -44.50 -6.72 21.78
C LEU A 306 -43.58 -7.01 20.59
N ASN A 307 -42.49 -7.74 20.79
CA ASN A 307 -41.58 -8.17 19.71
C ASN A 307 -42.33 -9.03 18.68
N LYS A 308 -43.16 -9.97 19.15
CA LYS A 308 -44.01 -10.79 18.27
C LYS A 308 -44.96 -9.96 17.42
N ILE A 309 -45.55 -8.90 17.98
CA ILE A 309 -46.41 -7.96 17.24
C ILE A 309 -45.60 -7.15 16.22
N LYS A 310 -44.43 -6.62 16.61
CA LYS A 310 -43.56 -5.84 15.72
C LYS A 310 -43.14 -6.64 14.47
N LEU A 311 -42.77 -7.90 14.63
CA LEU A 311 -42.37 -8.76 13.50
C LEU A 311 -43.52 -8.99 12.49
N LYS A 312 -44.77 -9.04 12.95
CA LYS A 312 -45.94 -9.10 12.05
C LYS A 312 -46.07 -7.84 11.20
N TYR A 313 -45.83 -6.66 11.78
CA TYR A 313 -45.86 -5.39 11.04
C TYR A 313 -44.73 -5.29 10.00
N TYR A 314 -43.62 -6.00 10.19
CA TYR A 314 -42.57 -6.13 9.18
C TYR A 314 -42.90 -7.11 8.05
N GLY A 315 -44.07 -7.76 8.08
CA GLY A 315 -44.50 -8.71 7.04
C GLY A 315 -43.89 -10.11 7.18
N ILE A 316 -43.25 -10.40 8.32
CA ILE A 316 -42.52 -11.65 8.55
C ILE A 316 -43.49 -12.68 9.15
N LYS A 317 -43.85 -13.69 8.36
CA LYS A 317 -44.60 -14.87 8.82
C LYS A 317 -43.61 -15.92 9.29
N LEU A 318 -43.51 -16.13 10.61
CA LEU A 318 -42.60 -17.13 11.20
C LEU A 318 -43.17 -18.58 11.14
N ASP A 319 -44.42 -18.72 10.71
CA ASP A 319 -45.12 -20.00 10.57
C ASP A 319 -44.87 -20.61 9.18
N ASN A 320 -43.77 -21.34 9.05
CA ASN A 320 -43.70 -22.47 8.12
C ASN A 320 -44.01 -23.73 8.93
N GLN A 321 -45.30 -24.01 9.16
CA GLN A 321 -45.74 -25.40 9.25
C GLN A 321 -45.91 -25.88 7.81
N ASN A 322 -45.07 -26.81 7.36
CA ASN A 322 -45.34 -27.57 6.14
C ASN A 322 -46.76 -28.16 6.25
N PRO A 323 -47.64 -28.01 5.24
CA PRO A 323 -48.74 -28.94 5.10
C PRO A 323 -48.15 -30.32 4.81
N GLN A 324 -48.70 -31.32 5.49
CA GLN A 324 -48.33 -32.75 5.42
C GLN A 324 -48.22 -33.29 3.99
#